data_AF-A0A916CV19-F1
#
_entry.id   AF-A0A916CV19-F1
#
_cell.length_a   1.000
_cell.length_b   1.000
_cell.length_c   1.000
_cell.angle_alpha   90.00
_cell.angle_beta   90.00
_cell.angle_gamma   90.00
#
_symmetry.space_group_name_H-M   'P 1'
#
loop_
_entity.id
_entity.type
_entity.pdbx_description
1 polymer ?
#
loop_
_entity_poly.entity_id
_entity_poly.type
_entity_poly.pdbx_seq_one_letter_code
_entity_poly.pdbx_strand_id
1 'polypeptide(L)' 'MLKKRILALVIVSALLLAGTLGGARAQDKVKVRLQLQWVAQSQFAGYYAAVAKGFYADEGLDVTIL' A
#
# COMPACT_ATOMS: atom_id res chain seq x y z
N MET A 1 -40.82 -23.11 -11.38
CA MET A 1 -39.75 -22.70 -12.32
C MET A 1 -39.19 -21.30 -12.04
N LEU A 2 -40.01 -20.33 -11.60
CA LEU A 2 -39.57 -18.95 -11.33
C LEU A 2 -38.58 -18.81 -10.16
N LYS A 3 -38.76 -19.57 -9.07
CA LYS A 3 -37.87 -19.57 -7.89
C LYS A 3 -36.42 -19.98 -8.20
N LYS A 4 -36.23 -20.93 -9.12
CA LYS A 4 -34.88 -21.38 -9.57
C LYS A 4 -34.18 -20.31 -10.43
N ARG A 5 -34.93 -19.50 -11.18
CA ARG A 5 -34.40 -18.38 -11.99
C ARG A 5 -33.97 -17.19 -11.13
N ILE A 6 -34.76 -16.89 -10.09
CA ILE A 6 -34.41 -15.85 -9.11
C ILE A 6 -33.14 -16.24 -8.34
N LEU A 7 -33.03 -17.50 -7.92
CA LEU A 7 -31.83 -17.99 -7.24
C LEU A 7 -30.59 -17.91 -8.15
N ALA A 8 -30.72 -18.28 -9.42
CA ALA A 8 -29.63 -18.18 -10.40
C ALA A 8 -29.20 -16.71 -10.63
N LEU A 9 -30.15 -15.78 -10.68
CA LEU A 9 -29.85 -14.35 -10.85
C LEU A 9 -29.09 -13.76 -9.66
N VAL A 10 -29.43 -14.17 -8.44
CA VAL A 10 -28.74 -13.76 -7.20
C VAL A 10 -27.31 -14.31 -7.15
N ILE A 11 -27.09 -15.53 -7.63
CA ILE A 11 -25.75 -16.13 -7.69
C ILE A 11 -24.87 -15.41 -8.72
N VAL A 12 -25.44 -15.07 -9.88
CA VAL A 12 -24.72 -14.34 -10.94
C VAL A 12 -24.38 -12.91 -10.49
N SER A 13 -25.29 -12.21 -9.80
CA SER A 13 -25.01 -10.88 -9.26
C SER A 13 -23.97 -10.91 -8.14
N ALA A 14 -23.96 -11.95 -7.30
CA ALA A 14 -22.92 -12.14 -6.28
C ALA A 14 -21.54 -12.42 -6.89
N LEU A 15 -21.47 -13.19 -7.99
CA LEU A 15 -20.21 -13.43 -8.71
C LEU A 15 -19.67 -12.17 -9.41
N LEU A 16 -20.56 -11.35 -9.96
CA LEU A 16 -20.18 -10.06 -10.59
C LEU A 16 -19.65 -9.06 -9.56
N LEU A 17 -20.17 -9.07 -8.32
CA LEU A 17 -19.65 -8.24 -7.23
C LEU A 17 -18.28 -8.70 -6.70
N ALA A 18 -17.96 -9.99 -6.81
CA ALA A 18 -16.65 -10.50 -6.40
C ALA A 18 -15.52 -10.10 -7.36
N GLY A 19 -15.84 -9.84 -8.65
CA GLY A 19 -14.87 -9.45 -9.67
C GLY A 19 -14.40 -7.99 -9.63
N THR A 20 -15.04 -7.13 -8.82
CA THR A 20 -14.70 -5.69 -8.71
C THR A 20 -13.81 -5.37 -7.52
N LEU A 21 -13.45 -6.36 -6.70
CA LEU A 21 -12.41 -6.22 -5.68
C LEU A 21 -11.04 -6.18 -6.37
N GLY A 22 -10.74 -5.02 -6.96
CA GLY A 22 -9.45 -4.73 -7.56
C GLY A 22 -8.35 -5.09 -6.57
N GLY A 23 -7.50 -6.05 -6.95
CA GLY A 23 -6.35 -6.43 -6.17
C GLY A 23 -5.54 -5.18 -5.84
N ALA A 24 -5.24 -4.98 -4.55
CA ALA A 24 -4.36 -3.92 -4.10
C ALA A 24 -3.06 -4.03 -4.89
N ARG A 25 -2.88 -3.13 -5.87
CA ARG A 25 -1.59 -3.03 -6.56
C ARG A 25 -0.64 -2.45 -5.53
N ALA A 26 0.27 -3.29 -5.04
CA ALA A 26 1.44 -2.80 -4.34
C ALA A 26 2.10 -1.79 -5.28
N GLN A 27 2.01 -0.50 -4.93
CA GLN A 27 2.71 0.52 -5.69
C GLN A 27 4.20 0.27 -5.49
N ASP A 28 4.92 0.08 -6.60
CA ASP A 28 6.37 -0.06 -6.58
C ASP A 28 6.97 1.22 -5.99
N LYS A 29 7.48 1.12 -4.76
CA LYS A 29 8.07 2.26 -4.06
C LYS A 29 9.37 2.67 -4.75
N VAL A 30 9.61 3.96 -4.86
CA VAL A 30 10.88 4.49 -5.37
C VAL A 30 11.94 4.33 -4.30
N LYS A 31 13.00 3.58 -4.63
CA LYS A 31 14.13 3.35 -3.72
C LYS A 31 15.01 4.58 -3.62
N VAL A 32 15.25 5.04 -2.41
CA VAL A 32 16.07 6.22 -2.11
C VAL A 32 17.12 5.86 -1.06
N ARG A 33 18.36 6.26 -1.31
CA ARG A 33 19.46 6.15 -0.34
C ARG A 33 19.80 7.54 0.17
N LEU A 34 19.51 7.81 1.44
CA LEU A 34 19.77 9.09 2.09
C LEU A 34 21.13 9.03 2.79
N GLN A 35 22.15 9.67 2.21
CA GLN A 35 23.46 9.83 2.85
C GLN A 35 23.44 11.04 3.80
N LEU A 36 23.73 10.81 5.08
CA LEU A 36 23.90 11.92 6.02
C LEU A 36 25.19 12.70 5.72
N GLN A 37 25.18 14.00 5.98
CA GLN A 37 26.33 14.88 5.77
C GLN A 37 27.54 14.49 6.65
N TRP A 38 27.28 13.89 7.81
CA TRP A 38 28.29 13.45 8.77
C TRP A 38 27.79 12.21 9.52
N VAL A 39 28.37 11.90 10.69
CA VAL A 39 27.87 10.84 11.58
C VAL A 39 26.45 11.11 12.08
N ALA A 40 25.73 10.05 12.46
CA ALA A 40 24.41 10.18 13.08
C ALA A 40 24.48 11.06 14.35
N GLN A 41 23.65 12.10 14.39
CA GLN A 41 23.51 13.05 15.49
C GLN A 41 22.03 13.36 15.69
N SER A 42 21.68 13.91 16.85
CA SER A 42 20.27 14.21 17.22
C SER A 42 19.56 15.12 16.20
N GLN A 43 20.30 15.97 15.48
CA GLN A 43 19.75 16.80 14.40
C GLN A 43 19.09 16.00 13.26
N PHE A 44 19.49 14.73 13.07
CA PHE A 44 18.94 13.84 12.03
C PHE A 44 17.80 12.96 12.53
N ALA A 45 17.39 13.07 13.80
CA ALA A 45 16.35 12.24 14.39
C ALA A 45 15.03 12.26 13.61
N GLY A 46 14.72 13.38 12.94
CA GLY A 46 13.53 13.51 12.09
C GLY A 46 13.51 12.52 10.93
N TYR A 47 14.65 12.26 10.29
CA TYR A 47 14.73 11.31 9.17
C TYR A 47 14.47 9.87 9.63
N TYR A 48 15.06 9.48 10.76
CA TYR A 48 14.81 8.16 11.35
C TYR A 48 13.37 8.02 11.85
N ALA A 49 12.81 9.08 12.45
CA ALA A 49 11.42 9.09 12.88
C ALA A 49 10.46 8.97 11.68
N ALA A 50 10.75 9.60 10.55
CA ALA A 50 9.94 9.50 9.34
C ALA A 50 9.97 8.09 8.73
N VAL A 51 11.12 7.41 8.76
CA VAL A 51 11.21 5.98 8.39
C VAL A 51 10.38 5.13 9.36
N ALA A 52 10.59 5.29 10.67
CA ALA A 52 9.89 4.49 11.69
C ALA A 52 8.37 4.70 11.69
N LYS A 53 7.92 5.91 11.37
CA LYS A 53 6.49 6.25 11.28
C LYS A 53 5.85 5.94 9.93
N GLY A 54 6.63 5.49 8.94
CA GLY A 54 6.13 5.13 7.62
C GLY A 54 5.85 6.32 6.69
N PHE A 55 6.21 7.55 7.06
CA PHE A 55 5.90 8.73 6.25
C PHE A 55 6.51 8.66 4.84
N TYR A 56 7.72 8.13 4.70
CA TYR A 56 8.30 7.90 3.38
C TYR A 56 7.53 6.82 2.60
N ALA A 57 7.10 5.77 3.28
CA ALA A 57 6.35 4.69 2.67
C ALA A 57 4.97 5.15 2.17
N ASP A 58 4.32 6.06 2.89
CA ASP A 58 3.03 6.65 2.53
C ASP A 58 3.16 7.53 1.27
N GLU A 59 4.29 8.21 1.11
CA GLU A 59 4.65 8.97 -0.10
C GLU A 59 5.22 8.10 -1.23
N GLY A 60 5.15 6.77 -1.11
CA GLY A 60 5.62 5.84 -2.15
C GLY A 60 7.15 5.74 -2.24
N LEU A 61 7.89 6.07 -1.18
CA LEU A 61 9.34 6.00 -1.09
C LEU A 61 9.80 4.85 -0.19
N ASP A 62 10.84 4.15 -0.62
CA ASP A 62 11.58 3.14 0.16
C ASP A 62 12.95 3.73 0.52
N VAL A 63 13.03 4.36 1.69
CA VAL A 63 14.20 5.15 2.11
C VAL A 63 15.13 4.33 3.01
N THR A 64 16.40 4.23 2.63
CA THR A 64 17.49 3.71 3.46
C THR A 64 18.45 4.83 3.84
N ILE A 65 18.72 5.00 5.14
CA ILE A 65 19.68 5.99 5.66
C ILE A 65 21.07 5.35 5.75
N LEU A 66 22.10 6.07 5.30
CA LEU A 66 23.51 5.65 5.26
C LEU A 66 24.40 6.49 6.17
#